data_AF-A0A7Y7B158-F1
#
_entry.id   AF-A0A7Y7B158-F1
#
_cell.length_a   1.000
_cell.length_b   1.000
_cell.length_c   1.000
_cell.angle_alpha   90.00
_cell.angle_beta   90.00
_cell.angle_gamma   90.00
#
_symmetry.space_group_name_H-M   'P 1'
#
loop_
_entity.id
_entity.type
_entity.pdbx_description
1 polymer ?
#
loop_
_entity_poly.entity_id
_entity_poly.type
_entity_poly.pdbx_seq_one_letter_code
_entity_poly.pdbx_strand_id
1 'polypeptide(L)'
;MAQRRKTSPPPAAAPLLRADARRNRALVLQAARSAFEEGGLAVPLGEIARRAGVGAGTVYRHFPSKDALFRATVADRIRLFTDAARELASADDPGVVFFRYLAAVVRLSVRNKGLCEALEGSFEPSPGVEEDFRAALAVLLERAQQADAVRKDVDVDDVTALLMGCLSMEQRRGPGVAPGRMTALACDSLRPGRRVTKLPAKPAVRRDETACAVCGRPVTAARTGRPARYCGGACRQKAHRERARAAAEAASEVVLEPEV
;
A
#
# COMPACT_ATOMS: atom_id res chain seq x y z
N MET A 1 69.87 8.72 8.72
CA MET A 1 68.52 8.28 9.15
C MET A 1 67.48 8.94 8.24
N ALA A 2 66.92 8.20 7.29
CA ALA A 2 65.98 8.74 6.29
C ALA A 2 64.56 8.17 6.54
N GLN A 3 63.62 9.06 6.81
CA GLN A 3 62.20 8.76 7.06
C GLN A 3 61.49 8.33 5.77
N ARG A 4 61.03 7.06 5.72
CA ARG A 4 60.06 6.61 4.73
C ARG A 4 58.67 7.09 5.13
N ARG A 5 58.14 8.08 4.39
CA ARG A 5 56.74 8.50 4.44
C ARG A 5 55.84 7.33 4.00
N LYS A 6 54.97 6.86 4.89
CA LYS A 6 53.84 5.98 4.56
C LYS A 6 52.75 6.84 3.90
N THR A 7 52.53 6.65 2.60
CA THR A 7 51.34 7.16 1.90
C THR A 7 50.17 6.22 2.17
N SER A 8 49.17 6.70 2.92
CA SER A 8 47.84 6.07 2.98
C SER A 8 47.12 6.20 1.62
N PRO A 9 46.37 5.19 1.16
CA PRO A 9 45.58 5.31 -0.06
C PRO A 9 44.33 6.19 0.16
N PRO A 10 43.84 6.89 -0.87
CA PRO A 10 42.77 7.87 -0.73
C PRO A 10 41.35 7.25 -0.57
N PRO A 11 40.43 7.89 0.16
CA PRO A 11 39.10 7.37 0.51
C PRO A 11 38.02 7.45 -0.61
N ALA A 12 38.39 7.48 -1.89
CA ALA A 12 37.46 7.75 -2.99
C ALA A 12 36.77 6.50 -3.63
N ALA A 13 37.13 5.28 -3.24
CA ALA A 13 36.63 4.06 -3.90
C ALA A 13 35.23 3.60 -3.43
N ALA A 14 34.81 3.95 -2.21
CA ALA A 14 33.56 3.45 -1.63
C ALA A 14 32.27 3.99 -2.29
N PRO A 15 32.17 5.26 -2.71
CA PRO A 15 30.97 5.78 -3.39
C PRO A 15 30.74 5.16 -4.78
N LEU A 16 31.81 4.94 -5.55
CA LEU A 16 31.77 4.35 -6.89
C LEU A 16 31.31 2.89 -6.85
N LEU A 17 31.85 2.11 -5.90
CA LEU A 17 31.46 0.70 -5.72
C LEU A 17 29.98 0.53 -5.35
N ARG A 18 29.40 1.47 -4.57
CA ARG A 18 27.97 1.46 -4.26
C ARG A 18 27.11 1.83 -5.48
N ALA A 19 27.57 2.76 -6.31
CA ALA A 19 26.89 3.13 -7.55
C ALA A 19 26.89 1.97 -8.56
N ASP A 20 28.02 1.26 -8.71
CA ASP A 20 28.12 0.08 -9.56
C ASP A 20 27.25 -1.08 -9.04
N ALA A 21 27.24 -1.33 -7.73
CA ALA A 21 26.36 -2.34 -7.13
C ALA A 21 24.87 -2.04 -7.35
N ARG A 22 24.46 -0.76 -7.24
CA ARG A 22 23.08 -0.33 -7.55
C ARG A 22 22.73 -0.50 -9.03
N ARG A 23 23.63 -0.11 -9.94
CA ARG A 23 23.44 -0.30 -11.39
C ARG A 23 23.32 -1.78 -11.74
N ASN A 24 24.22 -2.62 -11.22
CA ASN A 24 24.17 -4.07 -11.44
C ASN A 24 22.88 -4.68 -10.89
N ARG A 25 22.43 -4.24 -9.71
CA ARG A 25 21.15 -4.69 -9.15
C ARG A 25 19.97 -4.32 -10.06
N ALA A 26 19.93 -3.09 -10.58
CA ALA A 26 18.87 -2.66 -11.50
C ALA A 26 18.87 -3.47 -12.81
N LEU A 27 20.04 -3.74 -13.40
CA LEU A 27 20.17 -4.59 -14.59
C LEU A 27 19.67 -6.02 -14.35
N VAL A 28 19.99 -6.59 -13.19
CA VAL A 28 19.52 -7.93 -12.80
C VAL A 28 18.00 -7.95 -12.64
N LEU A 29 17.42 -6.94 -11.98
CA LEU A 29 15.96 -6.86 -11.80
C LEU A 29 15.24 -6.67 -13.14
N GLN A 30 15.81 -5.88 -14.05
CA GLN A 30 15.28 -5.71 -15.41
C GLN A 30 15.32 -7.03 -16.20
N ALA A 31 16.45 -7.73 -16.20
CA ALA A 31 16.57 -9.02 -16.87
C ALA A 31 15.65 -10.09 -16.26
N ALA A 32 15.50 -10.08 -14.92
CA ALA A 32 14.62 -10.98 -14.20
C ALA A 32 13.15 -10.77 -14.57
N ARG A 33 12.69 -9.51 -14.72
CA ARG A 33 11.32 -9.21 -15.19
C ARG A 33 11.03 -9.87 -16.53
N SER A 34 11.87 -9.59 -17.53
CA SER A 34 11.67 -10.15 -18.88
C SER A 34 11.76 -11.68 -18.88
N ALA A 35 12.70 -12.26 -18.13
CA ALA A 35 12.82 -13.71 -18.00
C ALA A 35 11.58 -14.37 -17.36
N PHE A 36 11.04 -13.78 -16.30
CA PHE A 36 9.86 -14.31 -15.62
C PHE A 36 8.57 -14.11 -16.44
N GLU A 37 8.48 -13.06 -17.24
CA GLU A 37 7.36 -12.86 -18.18
C GLU A 37 7.35 -13.89 -19.32
N GLU A 38 8.52 -14.31 -19.80
CA GLU A 38 8.66 -15.28 -20.91
C GLU A 38 8.55 -16.74 -20.44
N GLY A 39 9.28 -17.10 -19.39
CA GLY A 39 9.49 -18.50 -18.98
C GLY A 39 9.02 -18.81 -17.57
N GLY A 40 8.34 -17.86 -16.91
CA GLY A 40 7.93 -18.00 -15.52
C GLY A 40 9.09 -18.27 -14.57
N LEU A 41 8.78 -18.85 -13.41
CA LEU A 41 9.76 -19.24 -12.40
C LEU A 41 10.62 -20.45 -12.79
N ALA A 42 10.60 -20.92 -14.05
CA ALA A 42 11.50 -21.98 -14.50
C ALA A 42 12.90 -21.45 -14.85
N VAL A 43 13.03 -20.18 -15.25
CA VAL A 43 14.31 -19.62 -15.77
C VAL A 43 15.44 -19.67 -14.73
N PRO A 44 16.61 -20.29 -15.01
CA PRO A 44 17.73 -20.35 -14.08
C PRO A 44 18.35 -18.97 -13.76
N LEU A 45 18.89 -18.80 -12.55
CA LEU A 45 19.57 -17.54 -12.16
C LEU A 45 20.79 -17.24 -13.05
N GLY A 46 21.50 -18.27 -13.51
CA GLY A 46 22.63 -18.11 -14.43
C GLY A 46 22.21 -17.51 -15.78
N GLU A 47 21.03 -17.88 -16.28
CA GLU A 47 20.48 -17.31 -17.51
C GLU A 47 20.07 -15.84 -17.30
N ILE A 48 19.50 -15.51 -16.14
CA ILE A 48 19.20 -14.12 -15.77
C ILE A 48 20.49 -13.29 -15.66
N ALA A 49 21.55 -13.84 -15.06
CA ALA A 49 22.85 -13.17 -14.95
C ALA A 49 23.44 -12.87 -16.33
N ARG A 50 23.37 -13.85 -17.25
CA ARG A 50 23.80 -13.71 -18.64
C ARG A 50 23.03 -12.60 -19.36
N ARG A 51 21.70 -12.58 -19.24
CA ARG A 51 20.83 -11.53 -19.82
C ARG A 51 21.10 -10.15 -19.24
N ALA A 52 21.45 -10.06 -17.96
CA ALA A 52 21.79 -8.82 -17.28
C ALA A 52 23.23 -8.33 -17.58
N GLY A 53 24.05 -9.14 -18.25
CA GLY A 53 25.46 -8.81 -18.51
C GLY A 53 26.32 -8.76 -17.25
N VAL A 54 25.93 -9.47 -16.19
CA VAL A 54 26.66 -9.51 -14.91
C VAL A 54 27.14 -10.93 -14.59
N GLY A 55 28.22 -11.04 -13.81
CA GLY A 55 28.69 -12.34 -13.33
C GLY A 55 27.68 -13.03 -12.40
N ALA A 56 27.53 -14.35 -12.53
CA ALA A 56 26.61 -15.14 -11.69
C ALA A 56 26.87 -14.94 -10.18
N GLY A 57 28.14 -14.84 -9.77
CA GLY A 57 28.52 -14.53 -8.38
C GLY A 57 27.98 -13.19 -7.88
N THR A 58 27.83 -12.19 -8.75
CA THR A 58 27.20 -10.91 -8.41
C THR A 58 25.72 -11.09 -8.13
N VAL A 59 25.01 -11.89 -8.93
CA VAL A 59 23.59 -12.19 -8.71
C VAL A 59 23.39 -12.94 -7.39
N TYR A 60 24.14 -14.03 -7.14
CA TYR A 60 24.04 -14.81 -5.90
C TYR A 60 24.34 -14.00 -4.63
N ARG A 61 25.26 -13.01 -4.71
CA ARG A 61 25.54 -12.11 -3.58
C ARG A 61 24.38 -11.17 -3.25
N HIS A 62 23.65 -10.68 -4.26
CA HIS A 62 22.53 -9.74 -4.06
C HIS A 62 21.19 -10.46 -3.85
N PHE A 63 21.08 -11.69 -4.34
CA PHE A 63 19.87 -12.50 -4.34
C PHE A 63 20.26 -13.95 -4.01
N PRO A 64 20.25 -14.33 -2.72
CA PRO A 64 20.73 -15.64 -2.29
C PRO A 64 19.84 -16.79 -2.78
N SER A 65 18.60 -16.50 -3.18
CA SER A 65 17.65 -17.48 -3.71
C SER A 65 16.84 -16.93 -4.89
N LYS A 66 16.23 -17.83 -5.64
CA LYS A 66 15.30 -17.49 -6.73
C LYS A 66 14.05 -16.76 -6.22
N ASP A 67 13.54 -17.17 -5.06
CA ASP A 67 12.44 -16.50 -4.38
C ASP A 67 12.82 -15.06 -3.98
N ALA A 68 14.02 -14.85 -3.44
CA ALA A 68 14.51 -13.52 -3.09
C ALA A 68 14.65 -12.62 -4.33
N LEU A 69 15.12 -13.16 -5.46
CA LEU A 69 15.16 -12.44 -6.74
C LEU A 69 13.75 -12.11 -7.22
N PHE A 70 12.83 -13.07 -7.16
CA PHE A 70 11.45 -12.88 -7.59
C PHE A 70 10.73 -11.81 -6.77
N ARG A 71 10.75 -11.90 -5.43
CA ARG A 71 10.19 -10.88 -4.53
C ARG A 71 10.77 -9.50 -4.79
N ALA A 72 12.10 -9.42 -4.95
CA ALA A 72 12.75 -8.16 -5.27
C ALA A 72 12.35 -7.62 -6.65
N THR A 73 12.12 -8.49 -7.63
CA THR A 73 11.67 -8.13 -8.98
C THR A 73 10.25 -7.57 -8.95
N VAL A 74 9.36 -8.19 -8.18
CA VAL A 74 7.99 -7.71 -7.96
C VAL A 74 8.00 -6.37 -7.22
N ALA A 75 8.77 -6.26 -6.13
CA ALA A 75 8.92 -5.00 -5.38
C ALA A 75 9.45 -3.86 -6.25
N ASP A 76 10.46 -4.12 -7.08
CA ASP A 76 11.01 -3.13 -8.02
C ASP A 76 9.96 -2.68 -9.03
N ARG A 77 9.13 -3.61 -9.51
CA ARG A 77 8.05 -3.28 -10.44
C ARG A 77 6.98 -2.39 -9.82
N ILE A 78 6.57 -2.67 -8.59
CA ILE A 78 5.62 -1.81 -7.87
C ILE A 78 6.23 -0.43 -7.62
N ARG A 79 7.51 -0.34 -7.21
CA ARG A 79 8.23 0.93 -7.06
C ARG A 79 8.26 1.75 -8.35
N LEU A 80 8.48 1.11 -9.51
CA LEU A 80 8.41 1.80 -10.80
C LEU A 80 7.01 2.39 -11.08
N PHE A 81 5.94 1.72 -10.66
CA PHE A 81 4.59 2.30 -10.76
C PHE A 81 4.41 3.45 -9.77
N THR A 82 4.86 3.30 -8.53
CA THR A 82 4.85 4.36 -7.52
C THR A 82 5.58 5.61 -8.00
N ASP A 83 6.77 5.46 -8.55
CA ASP A 83 7.57 6.59 -9.06
C ASP A 83 6.88 7.23 -10.27
N ALA A 84 6.33 6.44 -11.19
CA ALA A 84 5.52 6.97 -12.29
C ALA A 84 4.29 7.74 -11.80
N ALA A 85 3.61 7.28 -10.75
CA ALA A 85 2.49 8.02 -10.16
C ALA A 85 2.94 9.35 -9.55
N ARG A 86 4.09 9.37 -8.86
CA ARG A 86 4.67 10.59 -8.28
C ARG A 86 5.05 11.60 -9.36
N GLU A 87 5.66 11.16 -10.45
CA GLU A 87 6.00 12.02 -11.61
C GLU A 87 4.75 12.62 -12.26
N LEU A 88 3.66 11.85 -12.31
CA LEU A 88 2.40 12.26 -12.91
C LEU A 88 1.54 13.17 -12.01
N ALA A 89 1.90 13.34 -10.74
CA ALA A 89 1.13 14.13 -9.78
C ALA A 89 1.02 15.62 -10.15
N SER A 90 2.04 16.15 -10.84
CA SER A 90 2.10 17.55 -11.28
C SER A 90 1.70 17.74 -12.74
N ALA A 91 1.07 16.76 -13.40
CA ALA A 91 0.65 16.88 -14.79
C ALA A 91 -0.51 17.87 -14.98
N ASP A 92 -0.54 18.51 -16.15
CA ASP A 92 -1.52 19.56 -16.52
C ASP A 92 -2.95 19.04 -16.68
N ASP A 93 -3.12 17.76 -17.07
CA ASP A 93 -4.42 17.10 -17.19
C ASP A 93 -4.51 15.90 -16.22
N PRO A 94 -4.85 16.14 -14.93
CA PRO A 94 -4.90 15.11 -13.91
C PRO A 94 -5.90 14.00 -14.21
N GLY A 95 -7.02 14.33 -14.85
CA GLY A 95 -8.08 13.37 -15.16
C GLY A 95 -7.63 12.35 -16.20
N VAL A 96 -7.12 12.83 -17.34
CA VAL A 96 -6.62 11.95 -18.40
C VAL A 96 -5.43 11.13 -17.90
N VAL A 97 -4.53 11.75 -17.13
CA VAL A 97 -3.35 11.10 -16.58
C VAL A 97 -3.74 9.99 -15.60
N PHE A 98 -4.69 10.23 -14.70
CA PHE A 98 -5.19 9.22 -13.77
C PHE A 98 -5.71 7.97 -14.50
N PHE A 99 -6.62 8.14 -15.47
CA PHE A 99 -7.17 7.00 -16.21
C PHE A 99 -6.12 6.28 -17.05
N ARG A 100 -5.19 7.01 -17.68
CA ARG A 100 -4.06 6.42 -18.41
C ARG A 100 -3.14 5.63 -17.51
N TYR A 101 -2.89 6.12 -16.30
CA TYR A 101 -2.07 5.44 -15.30
C TYR A 101 -2.72 4.12 -14.87
N LEU A 102 -4.01 4.10 -14.51
CA LEU A 102 -4.73 2.86 -14.18
C LEU A 102 -4.67 1.84 -15.32
N ALA A 103 -4.91 2.29 -16.55
CA ALA A 103 -4.84 1.43 -17.73
C ALA A 103 -3.42 0.88 -17.97
N ALA A 104 -2.39 1.66 -17.69
CA ALA A 104 -0.99 1.24 -17.82
C ALA A 104 -0.63 0.20 -16.75
N VAL A 105 -0.98 0.42 -15.49
CA VAL A 105 -0.74 -0.53 -14.39
C VAL A 105 -1.36 -1.89 -14.70
N VAL A 106 -2.62 -1.94 -15.15
CA VAL A 106 -3.27 -3.20 -15.51
C VAL A 106 -2.54 -3.88 -16.66
N ARG A 107 -2.39 -3.19 -17.80
CA ARG A 107 -1.77 -3.73 -19.02
C ARG A 107 -0.37 -4.30 -18.76
N LEU A 108 0.41 -3.61 -17.94
CA LEU A 108 1.78 -3.96 -17.61
C LEU A 108 1.90 -5.07 -16.55
N SER A 109 0.79 -5.46 -15.93
CA SER A 109 0.77 -6.46 -14.85
C SER A 109 0.02 -7.74 -15.22
N VAL A 110 -0.94 -7.71 -16.16
CA VAL A 110 -1.72 -8.91 -16.54
C VAL A 110 -0.86 -10.13 -16.86
N ARG A 111 0.32 -9.93 -17.48
CA ARG A 111 1.22 -11.03 -17.88
C ARG A 111 2.14 -11.52 -16.77
N ASN A 112 2.17 -10.87 -15.61
CA ASN A 112 3.07 -11.19 -14.53
C ASN A 112 2.27 -11.71 -13.32
N LYS A 113 2.15 -13.03 -13.23
CA LYS A 113 1.39 -13.70 -12.15
C LYS A 113 1.84 -13.26 -10.75
N GLY A 114 3.15 -13.16 -10.54
CA GLY A 114 3.73 -12.73 -9.26
C GLY A 114 3.39 -11.31 -8.87
N LEU A 115 3.36 -10.41 -9.85
CA LEU A 115 2.96 -9.03 -9.64
C LEU A 115 1.47 -8.94 -9.30
N CYS A 116 0.61 -9.76 -9.92
CA CYS A 116 -0.79 -9.81 -9.57
C CYS A 116 -1.02 -10.39 -8.17
N GLU A 117 -0.36 -11.49 -7.81
CA GLU A 117 -0.45 -12.05 -6.45
C GLU A 117 -0.01 -11.03 -5.37
N ALA A 118 1.05 -10.26 -5.63
CA ALA A 118 1.49 -9.20 -4.73
C ALA A 118 0.52 -8.01 -4.68
N LEU A 119 0.01 -7.55 -5.83
CA LEU A 119 -0.96 -6.46 -5.89
C LEU A 119 -2.32 -6.86 -5.29
N GLU A 120 -2.67 -8.14 -5.30
CA GLU A 120 -3.85 -8.71 -4.62
C GLU A 120 -3.67 -8.88 -3.11
N GLY A 121 -2.49 -8.55 -2.57
CA GLY A 121 -2.17 -8.71 -1.14
C GLY A 121 -1.94 -10.16 -0.70
N SER A 122 -1.72 -11.10 -1.64
CA SER A 122 -1.45 -12.51 -1.31
C SER A 122 -0.09 -12.71 -0.63
N PHE A 123 0.85 -11.80 -0.87
CA PHE A 123 2.10 -11.71 -0.13
C PHE A 123 2.70 -10.30 -0.24
N GLU A 124 3.48 -9.90 0.77
CA GLU A 124 4.26 -8.66 0.72
C GLU A 124 5.64 -8.92 0.08
N PRO A 125 5.98 -8.26 -1.05
CA PRO A 125 7.26 -8.48 -1.73
C PRO A 125 8.42 -7.78 -1.03
N SER A 126 8.16 -6.67 -0.34
CA SER A 126 9.11 -5.90 0.47
C SER A 126 8.33 -4.96 1.40
N PRO A 127 8.81 -4.75 2.64
CA PRO A 127 8.20 -3.80 3.58
C PRO A 127 7.89 -2.44 2.95
N GLY A 128 6.66 -1.96 3.14
CA GLY A 128 6.26 -0.58 2.81
C GLY A 128 5.94 -0.31 1.34
N VAL A 129 6.15 -1.29 0.44
CA VAL A 129 5.99 -1.10 -1.01
C VAL A 129 4.52 -0.92 -1.40
N GLU A 130 3.61 -1.61 -0.71
CA GLU A 130 2.17 -1.48 -0.94
C GLU A 130 1.66 -0.13 -0.43
N GLU A 131 2.08 0.29 0.76
CA GLU A 131 1.72 1.58 1.34
C GLU A 131 2.20 2.75 0.49
N ASP A 132 3.45 2.68 -0.01
CA ASP A 132 4.01 3.69 -0.90
C ASP A 132 3.22 3.80 -2.21
N PHE A 133 2.85 2.67 -2.80
CA PHE A 133 2.04 2.62 -4.01
C PHE A 133 0.64 3.21 -3.78
N ARG A 134 -0.01 2.80 -2.68
CA ARG A 134 -1.33 3.31 -2.29
C ARG A 134 -1.30 4.82 -2.03
N ALA A 135 -0.27 5.32 -1.36
CA ALA A 135 -0.10 6.75 -1.11
C ALA A 135 0.08 7.56 -2.41
N ALA A 136 0.90 7.06 -3.34
CA ALA A 136 1.08 7.73 -4.63
C ALA A 136 -0.21 7.71 -5.49
N LEU A 137 -0.96 6.62 -5.45
CA LEU A 137 -2.25 6.51 -6.12
C LEU A 137 -3.30 7.47 -5.52
N ALA A 138 -3.32 7.64 -4.19
CA ALA A 138 -4.21 8.57 -3.51
C ALA A 138 -4.01 10.01 -4.00
N VAL A 139 -2.75 10.43 -4.18
CA VAL A 139 -2.43 11.77 -4.71
C VAL A 139 -2.99 11.95 -6.13
N LEU A 140 -2.83 10.96 -7.02
CA LEU A 140 -3.40 11.05 -8.37
C LEU A 140 -4.94 11.10 -8.35
N LEU A 141 -5.58 10.31 -7.48
CA LEU A 141 -7.03 10.31 -7.30
C LEU A 141 -7.51 11.69 -6.84
N GLU A 142 -6.91 12.25 -5.80
CA GLU A 142 -7.25 13.58 -5.28
C GLU A 142 -7.13 14.66 -6.35
N ARG A 143 -6.03 14.64 -7.13
CA ARG A 143 -5.83 15.58 -8.24
C ARG A 143 -6.90 15.43 -9.33
N ALA A 144 -7.26 14.20 -9.69
CA ALA A 144 -8.32 13.95 -10.67
C ALA A 144 -9.72 14.36 -10.15
N GLN A 145 -9.98 14.21 -8.85
CA GLN A 145 -11.20 14.67 -8.19
C GLN A 145 -11.27 16.20 -8.09
N GLN A 146 -10.15 16.88 -7.83
CA GLN A 146 -10.04 18.34 -7.84
C GLN A 146 -10.31 18.92 -9.24
N ALA A 147 -9.95 18.19 -10.29
CA ALA A 147 -10.27 18.53 -11.67
C ALA A 147 -11.69 18.12 -12.11
N ASP A 148 -12.54 17.64 -11.18
CA ASP A 148 -13.88 17.11 -11.43
C ASP A 148 -13.92 16.02 -12.52
N ALA A 149 -12.81 15.31 -12.76
CA ALA A 149 -12.71 14.22 -13.74
C ALA A 149 -13.07 12.84 -13.14
N VAL A 150 -13.07 12.75 -11.81
CA VAL A 150 -13.43 11.56 -11.03
C VAL A 150 -14.44 11.96 -9.96
N ARG A 151 -15.42 11.10 -9.70
CA ARG A 151 -16.43 11.29 -8.65
C ARG A 151 -15.81 11.37 -7.24
N LYS A 152 -16.38 12.19 -6.37
CA LYS A 152 -15.82 12.57 -5.06
C LYS A 152 -16.12 11.59 -3.92
N ASP A 153 -16.97 10.60 -4.16
CA ASP A 153 -17.38 9.60 -3.18
C ASP A 153 -16.61 8.27 -3.32
N VAL A 154 -15.57 8.25 -4.16
CA VAL A 154 -14.63 7.14 -4.32
C VAL A 154 -13.37 7.46 -3.52
N ASP A 155 -12.90 6.49 -2.74
CA ASP A 155 -11.63 6.57 -2.02
C ASP A 155 -10.51 5.74 -2.69
N VAL A 156 -9.29 5.82 -2.15
CA VAL A 156 -8.14 5.08 -2.71
C VAL A 156 -8.29 3.56 -2.52
N ASP A 157 -9.01 3.11 -1.49
CA ASP A 157 -9.23 1.69 -1.23
C ASP A 157 -10.16 1.12 -2.30
N ASP A 158 -11.20 1.86 -2.70
CA ASP A 158 -12.08 1.52 -3.82
C ASP A 158 -11.31 1.41 -5.14
N VAL A 159 -10.43 2.38 -5.45
CA VAL A 159 -9.62 2.35 -6.68
C VAL A 159 -8.64 1.18 -6.66
N THR A 160 -8.01 0.91 -5.52
CA THR A 160 -7.10 -0.23 -5.36
C THR A 160 -7.85 -1.54 -5.55
N ALA A 161 -9.04 -1.69 -4.96
CA ALA A 161 -9.91 -2.85 -5.15
C ALA A 161 -10.35 -3.03 -6.61
N LEU A 162 -10.70 -1.94 -7.30
CA LEU A 162 -11.05 -1.97 -8.71
C LEU A 162 -9.85 -2.40 -9.59
N LEU A 163 -8.64 -1.89 -9.29
CA LEU A 163 -7.42 -2.30 -9.98
C LEU A 163 -7.16 -3.79 -9.83
N MET A 164 -7.21 -4.32 -8.59
CA MET A 164 -7.05 -5.74 -8.30
C MET A 164 -8.10 -6.59 -9.03
N GLY A 165 -9.37 -6.18 -8.95
CA GLY A 165 -10.46 -6.84 -9.66
C GLY A 165 -10.24 -6.88 -11.17
N CYS A 166 -9.83 -5.76 -11.78
CA CYS A 166 -9.51 -5.69 -13.20
C CYS A 166 -8.36 -6.63 -13.57
N LEU A 167 -7.27 -6.63 -12.80
CA LEU A 167 -6.13 -7.53 -13.01
C LEU A 167 -6.57 -8.99 -13.01
N SER A 168 -7.28 -9.41 -11.96
CA SER A 168 -7.77 -10.78 -11.80
C SER A 168 -8.72 -11.20 -12.93
N MET A 169 -9.62 -10.30 -13.35
CA MET A 169 -10.54 -10.58 -14.46
C MET A 169 -9.82 -10.67 -15.80
N GLU A 170 -8.86 -9.79 -16.08
CA GLU A 170 -8.11 -9.81 -17.34
C GLU A 170 -7.20 -11.03 -17.45
N GLN A 171 -6.61 -11.51 -16.34
CA GLN A 171 -5.87 -12.77 -16.33
C GLN A 171 -6.73 -13.97 -16.71
N ARG A 172 -7.98 -14.02 -16.23
CA ARG A 172 -8.93 -15.09 -16.52
C ARG A 172 -9.39 -15.13 -17.98
N ARG A 173 -9.23 -14.03 -18.73
CA ARG A 173 -9.59 -13.97 -20.16
C ARG A 173 -8.63 -14.74 -21.06
N GLY A 174 -7.47 -15.15 -20.53
CA GLY A 174 -6.53 -16.02 -21.21
C GLY A 174 -5.71 -15.35 -22.32
N PRO A 175 -4.73 -16.07 -22.89
CA PRO A 175 -3.86 -15.55 -23.94
C PRO A 175 -4.66 -15.33 -25.24
N GLY A 176 -4.46 -14.17 -25.89
CA GLY A 176 -5.09 -13.83 -27.18
C GLY A 176 -6.16 -12.75 -27.13
N VAL A 177 -6.62 -12.37 -25.93
CA VAL A 177 -7.52 -11.22 -25.74
C VAL A 177 -6.68 -10.02 -25.29
N ALA A 178 -6.84 -8.87 -25.97
CA ALA A 178 -6.17 -7.64 -25.56
C ALA A 178 -6.67 -7.21 -24.16
N PRO A 179 -5.78 -7.06 -23.16
CA PRO A 179 -6.19 -6.63 -21.83
C PRO A 179 -6.61 -5.16 -21.84
N GLY A 180 -7.50 -4.80 -20.92
CA GLY A 180 -7.88 -3.42 -20.64
C GLY A 180 -9.36 -3.12 -20.86
N ARG A 181 -10.17 -4.08 -21.33
CA ARG A 181 -11.62 -3.89 -21.43
C ARG A 181 -12.25 -3.73 -20.04
N MET A 182 -11.83 -4.53 -19.07
CA MET A 182 -12.32 -4.42 -17.69
C MET A 182 -11.89 -3.10 -17.07
N THR A 183 -10.64 -2.68 -17.31
CA THR A 183 -10.14 -1.39 -16.84
C THR A 183 -10.87 -0.23 -17.47
N ALA A 184 -11.19 -0.28 -18.77
CA ALA A 184 -11.96 0.76 -19.44
C ALA A 184 -13.36 0.91 -18.83
N LEU A 185 -14.08 -0.20 -18.63
CA LEU A 185 -15.40 -0.19 -17.98
C LEU A 185 -15.32 0.35 -16.53
N ALA A 186 -14.29 -0.03 -15.78
CA ALA A 186 -14.07 0.47 -14.43
C ALA A 186 -13.76 1.98 -14.44
N CYS A 187 -12.90 2.46 -15.35
CA CYS A 187 -12.59 3.88 -15.51
C CYS A 187 -13.85 4.69 -15.84
N ASP A 188 -14.72 4.18 -16.71
CA ASP A 188 -15.97 4.86 -17.06
C ASP A 188 -16.92 4.97 -15.85
N SER A 189 -16.92 3.98 -14.95
CA SER A 189 -17.72 4.04 -13.70
C SER A 189 -17.20 5.04 -12.66
N LEU A 190 -15.94 5.48 -12.78
CA LEU A 190 -15.31 6.46 -11.91
C LEU A 190 -15.56 7.90 -12.38
N ARG A 191 -15.97 8.09 -13.64
CA ARG A 191 -16.30 9.40 -14.18
C ARG A 191 -17.50 10.02 -13.44
N PRO A 192 -17.62 11.35 -13.41
CA PRO A 192 -18.77 12.02 -12.81
C PRO A 192 -20.04 11.66 -13.59
N GLY A 193 -20.96 10.93 -12.97
CA GLY A 193 -22.20 10.46 -13.58
C GLY A 193 -23.40 10.64 -12.65
N ARG A 194 -24.56 11.01 -13.20
CA ARG A 194 -25.74 11.50 -12.44
C ARG A 194 -26.50 10.44 -11.63
N ARG A 195 -26.20 9.15 -11.76
CA ARG A 195 -26.91 8.06 -11.06
C ARG A 195 -26.00 6.88 -10.78
N VAL A 196 -25.28 6.95 -9.66
CA VAL A 196 -24.68 5.76 -9.07
C VAL A 196 -25.75 5.14 -8.17
N THR A 197 -26.00 3.84 -8.33
CA THR A 197 -26.75 3.08 -7.32
C THR A 197 -26.03 3.28 -5.98
N LYS A 198 -26.66 4.01 -5.06
CA LYS A 198 -26.13 4.17 -3.70
C LYS A 198 -26.12 2.80 -3.05
N LEU A 199 -24.97 2.14 -3.05
CA LEU A 199 -24.73 1.02 -2.16
C LEU A 199 -24.78 1.59 -0.73
N PRO A 200 -25.31 0.85 0.26
CA PRO A 200 -25.16 1.25 1.64
C PRO A 200 -23.67 1.47 1.89
N ALA A 201 -23.29 2.69 2.29
CA ALA A 201 -21.90 3.00 2.61
C ALA A 201 -21.36 1.88 3.51
N LYS A 202 -20.13 1.43 3.25
CA LYS A 202 -19.32 0.52 4.09
C LYS A 202 -19.80 0.69 5.52
N PRO A 203 -20.39 -0.33 6.19
CA PRO A 203 -21.08 -0.11 7.44
C PRO A 203 -20.10 0.65 8.32
N ALA A 204 -20.41 1.93 8.58
CA ALA A 204 -19.61 2.74 9.48
C ALA A 204 -19.39 1.83 10.68
N VAL A 205 -18.11 1.61 11.06
CA VAL A 205 -17.75 0.80 12.24
C VAL A 205 -18.84 1.04 13.25
N ARG A 206 -19.69 0.03 13.48
CA ARG A 206 -20.97 0.27 14.14
C ARG A 206 -20.59 0.89 15.48
N ARG A 207 -20.92 2.18 15.66
CA ARG A 207 -20.82 2.86 16.97
C ARG A 207 -21.69 2.17 18.03
N ASP A 208 -22.45 1.17 17.59
CA ASP A 208 -23.32 0.28 18.33
C ASP A 208 -22.57 -0.89 18.98
N GLU A 209 -21.25 -1.06 18.78
CA GLU A 209 -20.42 -1.88 19.68
C GLU A 209 -20.25 -1.13 21.00
N THR A 210 -21.31 -1.18 21.82
CA THR A 210 -21.25 -0.66 23.18
C THR A 210 -20.33 -1.53 24.02
N ALA A 211 -19.09 -1.13 24.21
CA ALA A 211 -18.22 -1.71 25.24
C ALA A 211 -18.59 -1.13 26.62
N CYS A 212 -18.43 -1.94 27.66
CA CYS A 212 -18.66 -1.51 29.03
C CYS A 212 -17.65 -0.42 29.40
N ALA A 213 -18.14 0.75 29.81
CA ALA A 213 -17.29 1.90 30.16
C ALA A 213 -16.34 1.66 31.36
N VAL A 214 -16.44 0.52 32.03
CA VAL A 214 -15.64 0.16 33.22
C VAL A 214 -14.65 -0.98 32.94
N CYS A 215 -15.01 -1.94 32.11
CA CYS A 215 -14.22 -3.17 31.92
C CYS A 215 -13.95 -3.53 30.45
N GLY A 216 -14.43 -2.74 29.49
CA GLY A 216 -14.22 -2.96 28.06
C GLY A 216 -14.96 -4.17 27.46
N ARG A 217 -15.67 -4.98 28.26
CA ARG A 217 -16.45 -6.13 27.75
C ARG A 217 -17.58 -5.67 26.84
N PRO A 218 -17.93 -6.44 25.79
CA PRO A 218 -19.06 -6.13 24.93
C PRO A 218 -20.36 -6.11 25.76
N VAL A 219 -21.17 -5.07 25.54
CA VAL A 219 -22.50 -4.93 26.09
C VAL A 219 -23.50 -5.22 24.98
N THR A 220 -24.43 -6.11 25.26
CA THR A 220 -25.48 -6.51 24.31
C THR A 220 -26.32 -5.29 23.94
N ALA A 221 -26.37 -4.94 22.66
CA ALA A 221 -27.27 -3.91 22.18
C ALA A 221 -28.72 -4.36 22.39
N ALA A 222 -29.51 -3.57 23.12
CA ALA A 222 -30.93 -3.82 23.28
C ALA A 222 -31.64 -3.57 21.94
N ARG A 223 -32.57 -4.46 21.55
CA ARG A 223 -33.35 -4.32 20.30
C ARG A 223 -34.27 -3.09 20.31
N THR A 224 -34.64 -2.59 21.48
CA THR A 224 -35.42 -1.36 21.69
C THR A 224 -34.95 -0.66 22.97
N GLY A 225 -35.01 0.66 23.00
CA GLY A 225 -34.65 1.48 24.17
C GLY A 225 -33.21 2.02 24.17
N ARG A 226 -32.83 2.69 25.27
CA ARG A 226 -31.51 3.31 25.42
C ARG A 226 -30.42 2.23 25.55
N PRO A 227 -29.32 2.28 24.78
CA PRO A 227 -28.27 1.28 24.83
C PRO A 227 -27.66 1.17 26.24
N ALA A 228 -27.41 -0.05 26.69
CA ALA A 228 -26.81 -0.31 27.99
C ALA A 228 -25.34 0.14 28.00
N ARG A 229 -24.98 0.99 28.96
CA ARG A 229 -23.62 1.55 29.10
C ARG A 229 -22.65 0.63 29.87
N TYR A 230 -23.18 -0.41 30.50
CA TYR A 230 -22.42 -1.31 31.38
C TYR A 230 -22.88 -2.76 31.21
N CYS A 231 -21.95 -3.72 31.29
CA CYS A 231 -22.23 -5.14 31.08
C CYS A 231 -23.04 -5.81 32.21
N GLY A 232 -23.24 -5.15 33.35
CA GLY A 232 -23.96 -5.73 34.50
C GLY A 232 -23.97 -4.86 35.75
N GLY A 233 -24.58 -5.36 36.83
CA GLY A 233 -24.75 -4.64 38.10
C GLY A 233 -23.44 -4.24 38.77
N ALA A 234 -22.42 -5.11 38.74
CA ALA A 234 -21.11 -4.82 39.32
C ALA A 234 -20.41 -3.62 38.69
N CYS A 235 -20.41 -3.52 37.35
CA CYS A 235 -19.83 -2.38 36.63
C CYS A 235 -20.63 -1.10 36.86
N ARG A 236 -21.97 -1.18 36.98
CA ARG A 236 -22.80 -0.03 37.38
C ARG A 236 -22.43 0.50 38.76
N GLN A 237 -22.29 -0.38 39.74
CA GLN A 237 -21.91 -0.01 41.11
C GLN A 237 -20.50 0.56 41.19
N LYS A 238 -19.55 0.01 40.41
CA LYS A 238 -18.18 0.56 40.32
C LYS A 238 -18.17 1.98 39.77
N ALA A 239 -18.86 2.22 38.65
CA ALA A 239 -18.97 3.56 38.07
C ALA A 239 -19.68 4.56 39.01
N HIS A 240 -20.69 4.12 39.78
CA HIS A 240 -21.35 4.97 40.77
C HIS A 240 -20.39 5.39 41.90
N ARG A 241 -19.61 4.43 42.43
CA ARG A 241 -18.60 4.71 43.46
C ARG A 241 -17.51 5.65 42.97
N GLU A 242 -17.02 5.47 41.76
CA GLU A 242 -16.02 6.37 41.15
C GLU A 242 -16.55 7.80 40.99
N ARG A 243 -17.81 7.97 40.55
CA ARG A 243 -18.43 9.30 40.47
C ARG A 243 -18.67 9.93 41.83
N ALA A 244 -19.14 9.15 42.81
CA ALA A 244 -19.34 9.64 44.17
C ALA A 244 -18.01 10.07 44.80
N ARG A 245 -16.93 9.32 44.54
CA ARG A 245 -15.58 9.67 44.97
C ARG A 245 -15.08 10.93 44.27
N ALA A 246 -15.21 11.03 42.95
CA ALA A 246 -14.81 12.23 42.20
C ALA A 246 -15.62 13.47 42.61
N ALA A 247 -16.91 13.32 42.90
CA ALA A 247 -17.75 14.41 43.41
C ALA A 247 -17.35 14.84 44.83
N ALA A 248 -16.98 13.89 45.69
CA ALA A 248 -16.45 14.19 47.02
C ALA A 248 -15.07 14.87 46.94
N GLU A 249 -14.18 14.39 46.06
CA GLU A 249 -12.86 14.98 45.80
C GLU A 249 -12.99 16.42 45.28
N ALA A 250 -13.88 16.65 44.30
CA ALA A 250 -14.19 17.99 43.78
C ALA A 250 -14.79 18.91 44.86
N ALA A 251 -15.64 18.39 45.75
CA ALA A 251 -16.19 19.17 46.86
C ALA A 251 -15.13 19.54 47.91
N SER A 252 -14.13 18.69 48.14
CA SER A 252 -12.99 19.01 49.02
C SER A 252 -11.98 19.98 48.40
N GLU A 253 -11.85 20.02 47.07
CA GLU A 253 -10.94 20.92 46.35
C GLU A 253 -11.45 22.37 46.36
N VAL A 254 -12.77 22.58 46.41
CA VAL A 254 -13.40 23.92 46.47
C VAL A 254 -13.29 24.57 47.86
N VAL A 255 -12.93 23.83 48.92
CA VAL A 255 -12.84 24.36 50.30
C VAL A 255 -11.43 24.90 50.64
N LEU A 256 -10.46 24.82 49.72
CA LEU A 256 -9.06 25.22 49.95
C LEU A 256 -8.63 26.53 49.24
N GLU A 257 -9.56 27.40 48.82
CA GLU A 257 -9.20 28.80 48.53
C GLU A 257 -9.41 29.66 49.79
N PRO A 258 -8.34 30.14 50.46
CA PRO A 258 -8.47 31.05 51.60
C PRO A 258 -8.75 32.48 51.10
N GLU A 259 -9.79 33.12 51.66
CA GLU A 259 -10.02 34.57 51.53
C GLU A 259 -8.80 35.34 52.09
N VAL A 260 -8.23 36.20 51.25
CA VAL A 260 -7.37 37.35 51.63
C VAL A 260 -8.19 38.61 51.46
#